data_AF-A0A7L0Y6L6-F1
#
_entry.id   AF-A0A7L0Y6L6-F1
#
_cell.length_a   1.000
_cell.length_b   1.000
_cell.length_c   1.000
_cell.angle_alpha   90.00
_cell.angle_beta   90.00
_cell.angle_gamma   90.00
#
_symmetry.space_group_name_H-M   'P 1'
#
loop_
_entity.id
_entity.type
_entity.pdbx_description
1 polymer ?
#
loop_
_entity_poly.entity_id
_entity_poly.type
_entity_poly.pdbx_seq_one_letter_code
_entity_poly.pdbx_strand_id
1 'polypeptide(L)'
;GETWNPFKLQFQLRNVRERLAKALVEKGILSTEKQNFLLFDMTTHPVSDPSEKRRLLRRLQGSLLERWAGDPRRLERRTLALLVLAHSSDVLEGVLGALGDDRYELATARARDLLDADPELAAAKTGGGASEMIWAVLAAFNKS
;
A
#
# COMPACT_ATOMS: atom_id res chain seq x y z
N GLY A 1 0.37 15.13 10.32
CA GLY A 1 0.65 16.50 10.79
C GLY A 1 1.71 16.40 11.85
N GLU A 2 2.89 15.91 11.46
CA GLU A 2 3.93 15.47 12.39
C GLU A 2 4.93 16.60 12.70
N THR A 3 4.84 17.72 11.98
CA THR A 3 5.65 18.91 12.20
C THR A 3 4.81 20.05 12.76
N TRP A 4 5.20 20.58 13.93
CA TRP A 4 4.60 21.76 14.55
C TRP A 4 5.20 23.06 13.98
N ASN A 5 4.97 23.30 12.69
CA ASN A 5 5.31 24.59 12.08
C ASN A 5 4.02 25.39 11.84
N PRO A 6 3.79 26.50 12.58
CA PRO A 6 2.56 27.30 12.49
C PRO A 6 2.22 27.76 11.07
N PHE A 7 3.23 28.12 10.26
CA PHE A 7 3.03 28.57 8.87
C PHE A 7 2.68 27.44 7.90
N LYS A 8 2.87 26.18 8.32
CA LYS A 8 2.64 24.98 7.50
C LYS A 8 1.41 24.17 7.94
N LEU A 9 0.67 24.62 8.95
CA LEU A 9 -0.51 23.90 9.47
C LEU A 9 -1.58 23.64 8.39
N GLN A 10 -1.69 24.55 7.41
CA GLN A 10 -2.64 24.42 6.29
C GLN A 10 -2.31 23.27 5.31
N PHE A 11 -1.08 22.76 5.30
CA PHE A 11 -0.69 21.65 4.42
C PHE A 11 -1.11 20.28 4.95
N GLN A 12 -1.59 20.20 6.20
CA GLN A 12 -2.11 18.96 6.74
C GLN A 12 -3.41 18.59 6.03
N LEU A 13 -3.40 17.45 5.34
CA LEU A 13 -4.60 16.89 4.72
C LEU A 13 -5.61 16.52 5.81
N ARG A 14 -6.84 17.01 5.65
CA ARG A 14 -7.98 16.72 6.55
C ARG A 14 -8.93 15.73 5.89
N ASN A 15 -9.60 14.94 6.73
CA ASN A 15 -10.66 14.01 6.36
C ASN A 15 -10.23 13.02 5.25
N VAL A 16 -8.97 12.56 5.29
CA VAL A 16 -8.39 11.73 4.23
C VAL A 16 -9.18 10.43 4.09
N ARG A 17 -9.51 9.79 5.21
CA ARG A 17 -10.25 8.51 5.24
C ARG A 17 -11.65 8.67 4.62
N GLU A 18 -12.38 9.70 4.99
CA GLU A 18 -13.74 9.97 4.50
C GLU A 18 -13.72 10.28 3.00
N ARG A 19 -12.73 11.08 2.55
CA ARG A 19 -12.56 11.40 1.13
C ARG A 19 -12.20 10.17 0.31
N LEU A 20 -11.35 9.27 0.83
CA LEU A 20 -11.03 8.01 0.19
C LEU A 20 -12.25 7.08 0.12
N ALA A 21 -13.01 6.95 1.22
CA ALA A 21 -14.23 6.14 1.23
C ALA A 21 -15.25 6.65 0.20
N LYS A 22 -15.50 7.96 0.15
CA LYS A 22 -16.37 8.58 -0.85
C LYS A 22 -15.91 8.28 -2.28
N ALA A 23 -14.62 8.45 -2.57
CA ALA A 23 -14.07 8.16 -3.90
C ALA A 23 -14.18 6.67 -4.28
N LEU A 24 -14.10 5.76 -3.31
CA LEU A 24 -14.29 4.32 -3.54
C LEU A 24 -15.77 3.96 -3.76
N VAL A 25 -16.71 4.66 -3.11
CA VAL A 25 -18.14 4.56 -3.39
C VAL A 25 -18.46 5.03 -4.80
N GLU A 26 -17.94 6.20 -5.20
CA GLU A 26 -18.12 6.74 -6.56
C GLU A 26 -17.58 5.81 -7.64
N LYS A 27 -16.55 5.01 -7.32
CA LYS A 27 -15.98 3.98 -8.20
C LYS A 27 -16.70 2.63 -8.13
N GLY A 28 -17.74 2.48 -7.31
CA GLY A 28 -18.52 1.26 -7.15
C GLY A 28 -17.83 0.15 -6.35
N ILE A 29 -16.68 0.42 -5.70
CA ILE A 29 -15.96 -0.58 -4.89
C ILE A 29 -16.63 -0.76 -3.53
N LEU A 30 -17.10 0.34 -2.94
CA LEU A 30 -17.86 0.36 -1.69
C LEU A 30 -19.32 0.74 -1.97
N SER A 31 -20.24 0.27 -1.14
CA SER A 31 -21.61 0.79 -1.10
C SER A 31 -21.73 1.87 -0.01
N THR A 32 -22.88 2.55 0.04
CA THR A 32 -23.23 3.41 1.17
C THR A 32 -24.47 2.86 1.82
N GLU A 33 -24.36 2.51 3.10
CA GLU A 33 -25.43 1.94 3.88
C GLU A 33 -25.63 2.74 5.16
N LYS A 34 -26.88 2.90 5.57
CA LYS A 34 -27.25 3.53 6.83
C LYS A 34 -27.54 2.44 7.84
N GLN A 35 -26.68 2.29 8.84
CA GLN A 35 -26.90 1.39 9.96
C GLN A 35 -27.60 2.16 11.09
N ASN A 36 -28.79 1.70 11.48
CA ASN A 36 -29.55 2.32 12.55
C ASN A 36 -29.12 1.68 13.88
N PHE A 37 -28.58 2.47 14.79
CA PHE A 37 -28.33 2.09 16.18
C PHE A 37 -29.43 2.67 17.06
N LEU A 38 -29.56 2.17 18.30
CA LEU A 38 -30.62 2.58 19.22
C LEU A 38 -30.70 4.10 19.44
N LEU A 39 -29.56 4.80 19.40
CA LEU A 39 -29.47 6.23 19.73
C LEU A 39 -29.01 7.12 18.56
N PHE A 40 -28.57 6.54 17.45
CA PHE A 40 -28.06 7.29 16.31
C PHE A 40 -28.02 6.41 15.07
N ASP A 41 -27.90 7.06 13.92
CA ASP A 41 -27.63 6.37 12.67
C ASP A 41 -26.18 6.58 12.24
N MET A 42 -25.55 5.53 11.73
CA MET A 42 -24.18 5.58 11.24
C MET A 42 -24.14 5.22 9.75
N THR A 43 -23.53 6.09 8.96
CA THR A 43 -23.19 5.77 7.58
C THR A 43 -22.01 4.82 7.56
N THR A 44 -22.18 3.68 6.90
CA THR A 44 -21.15 2.66 6.71
C THR A 44 -20.88 2.43 5.22
N HIS A 45 -19.69 1.90 4.94
CA HIS A 45 -19.20 1.68 3.58
C HIS A 45 -18.71 0.25 3.40
N PRO A 46 -19.61 -0.76 3.36
CA PRO A 46 -19.19 -2.13 3.14
C PRO A 46 -18.68 -2.32 1.70
N VAL A 47 -17.89 -3.38 1.50
CA VAL A 47 -17.34 -3.71 0.19
C VAL A 47 -18.46 -4.28 -0.69
N SER A 48 -18.76 -3.58 -1.78
CA SER A 48 -19.76 -4.01 -2.76
C SER A 48 -19.17 -5.07 -3.69
N ASP A 49 -17.98 -4.81 -4.23
CA ASP A 49 -17.29 -5.73 -5.13
C ASP A 49 -15.95 -6.22 -4.54
N PRO A 50 -15.88 -7.47 -4.04
CA PRO A 50 -14.63 -8.04 -3.55
C PRO A 50 -13.66 -8.44 -4.67
N SER A 51 -14.09 -8.42 -5.94
CA SER A 51 -13.31 -8.87 -7.09
C SER A 51 -12.04 -8.02 -7.28
N GLU A 52 -12.15 -6.69 -7.17
CA GLU A 52 -11.03 -5.77 -7.32
C GLU A 52 -10.01 -5.94 -6.19
N LYS A 53 -10.47 -6.14 -4.95
CA LYS A 53 -9.58 -6.47 -3.83
C LYS A 53 -8.82 -7.77 -4.13
N ARG A 54 -9.52 -8.84 -4.54
CA ARG A 54 -8.89 -10.14 -4.87
C ARG A 54 -7.92 -10.02 -6.05
N ARG A 55 -8.23 -9.20 -7.05
CA ARG A 55 -7.36 -8.91 -8.19
C ARG A 55 -6.08 -8.20 -7.75
N LEU A 56 -6.19 -7.22 -6.85
CA LEU A 56 -5.03 -6.52 -6.28
C LEU A 56 -4.13 -7.46 -5.47
N LEU A 57 -4.72 -8.28 -4.60
CA LEU A 57 -4.00 -9.27 -3.79
C LEU A 57 -3.24 -10.26 -4.66
N ARG A 58 -3.92 -10.85 -5.66
CA ARG A 58 -3.27 -11.77 -6.62
C ARG A 58 -2.13 -11.12 -7.40
N ARG A 59 -2.26 -9.84 -7.77
CA ARG A 59 -1.19 -9.11 -8.45
C ARG A 59 0.04 -8.93 -7.56
N LEU A 60 -0.17 -8.57 -6.28
CA LEU A 60 0.92 -8.41 -5.31
C LEU A 60 1.61 -9.75 -5.03
N GLN A 61 0.84 -10.76 -4.66
CA GLN A 61 1.36 -12.12 -4.42
C GLN A 61 2.12 -12.64 -5.65
N GLY A 62 1.53 -12.52 -6.84
CA GLY A 62 2.16 -13.04 -8.06
C GLY A 62 3.42 -12.28 -8.47
N SER A 63 3.55 -11.01 -8.06
CA SER A 63 4.77 -10.23 -8.29
C SER A 63 5.96 -10.70 -7.43
N LEU A 64 5.67 -11.19 -6.22
CA LEU A 64 6.66 -11.76 -5.30
C LEU A 64 6.91 -13.25 -5.57
N LEU A 65 6.01 -13.92 -6.30
CA LEU A 65 6.09 -15.36 -6.57
C LEU A 65 6.48 -15.65 -8.03
N GLU A 66 5.51 -15.86 -8.91
CA GLU A 66 5.76 -16.38 -10.27
C GLU A 66 6.47 -15.36 -11.17
N ARG A 67 6.27 -14.06 -10.92
CA ARG A 67 6.84 -12.97 -11.73
C ARG A 67 8.07 -12.34 -11.10
N TRP A 68 8.62 -12.96 -10.06
CA TRP A 68 9.82 -12.46 -9.40
C TRP A 68 11.02 -12.58 -10.32
N ALA A 69 11.56 -11.43 -10.75
CA ALA A 69 12.68 -11.36 -11.68
C ALA A 69 14.07 -11.46 -10.99
N GLY A 70 14.11 -11.81 -9.69
CA GLY A 70 15.33 -11.81 -8.89
C GLY A 70 15.82 -10.43 -8.47
N ASP A 71 15.12 -9.37 -8.87
CA ASP A 71 15.52 -7.99 -8.65
C ASP A 71 14.27 -7.10 -8.41
N PRO A 72 14.14 -6.49 -7.21
CA PRO A 72 13.07 -5.55 -6.89
C PRO A 72 12.88 -4.43 -7.91
N ARG A 73 13.97 -3.99 -8.55
CA ARG A 73 13.97 -2.85 -9.49
C ARG A 73 13.28 -3.19 -10.82
N ARG A 74 13.13 -4.48 -11.12
CA ARG A 74 12.42 -4.96 -12.32
C ARG A 74 10.91 -5.07 -12.10
N LEU A 75 10.42 -4.85 -10.88
CA LEU A 75 9.00 -4.81 -10.61
C LEU A 75 8.34 -3.62 -11.31
N GLU A 76 7.07 -3.79 -11.67
CA GLU A 76 6.26 -2.68 -12.15
C GLU A 76 6.20 -1.58 -11.09
N ARG A 77 6.47 -0.33 -11.48
CA ARG A 77 6.52 0.83 -10.57
C ARG A 77 5.35 0.93 -9.60
N ARG A 78 4.11 0.69 -10.08
CA ARG A 78 2.90 0.74 -9.24
C ARG A 78 2.84 -0.40 -8.23
N THR A 79 3.40 -1.56 -8.56
CA THR A 79 3.47 -2.74 -7.70
C THR A 79 4.55 -2.54 -6.65
N LEU A 80 5.72 -2.04 -7.05
CA LEU A 80 6.81 -1.66 -6.13
C LEU A 80 6.32 -0.63 -5.10
N ALA A 81 5.70 0.47 -5.56
CA ALA A 81 5.15 1.49 -4.67
C ALA A 81 4.12 0.92 -3.70
N LEU A 82 3.25 0.03 -4.17
CA LEU A 82 2.22 -0.56 -3.32
C LEU A 82 2.82 -1.52 -2.28
N LEU A 83 3.87 -2.27 -2.61
CA LEU A 83 4.57 -3.13 -1.65
C LEU A 83 5.26 -2.31 -0.56
N VAL A 84 5.99 -1.26 -0.93
CA VAL A 84 6.64 -0.34 0.02
C VAL A 84 5.60 0.29 0.94
N LEU A 85 4.53 0.88 0.39
CA LEU A 85 3.49 1.53 1.19
C LEU A 85 2.71 0.54 2.06
N ALA A 86 2.44 -0.68 1.56
CA ALA A 86 1.76 -1.71 2.33
C ALA A 86 2.60 -2.20 3.52
N HIS A 87 3.92 -2.26 3.35
CA HIS A 87 4.84 -2.55 4.45
C HIS A 87 4.85 -1.42 5.48
N SER A 88 5.06 -0.18 5.06
CA SER A 88 5.10 0.99 5.97
C SER A 88 3.76 1.29 6.67
N SER A 89 2.67 0.68 6.22
CA SER A 89 1.34 0.80 6.83
C SER A 89 0.90 -0.46 7.59
N ASP A 90 1.79 -1.44 7.79
CA ASP A 90 1.53 -2.72 8.49
C ASP A 90 0.37 -3.55 7.92
N VAL A 91 0.08 -3.44 6.62
CA VAL A 91 -0.99 -4.19 5.94
C VAL A 91 -0.49 -5.28 5.01
N LEU A 92 0.83 -5.38 4.81
CA LEU A 92 1.44 -6.38 3.92
C LEU A 92 1.20 -7.82 4.41
N GLU A 93 1.19 -8.04 5.73
CA GLU A 93 0.92 -9.37 6.31
C GLU A 93 -0.47 -9.89 5.93
N GLY A 94 -1.48 -9.02 5.90
CA GLY A 94 -2.82 -9.38 5.45
C GLY A 94 -2.90 -9.76 3.97
N VAL A 95 -1.89 -9.38 3.16
CA VAL A 95 -1.76 -9.80 1.75
C VAL A 95 -1.11 -11.17 1.65
N LEU A 96 -0.03 -11.40 2.40
CA LEU A 96 0.77 -12.62 2.30
C LEU A 96 0.15 -13.78 3.07
N GLY A 97 -0.48 -13.53 4.22
CA GLY A 97 -1.08 -14.57 5.07
C GLY A 97 -2.26 -15.34 4.45
N ALA A 98 -2.72 -14.94 3.25
CA ALA A 98 -3.67 -15.72 2.46
C ALA A 98 -3.00 -16.81 1.59
N LEU A 99 -1.67 -16.88 1.57
CA LEU A 99 -0.89 -17.91 0.88
C LEU A 99 -0.72 -19.15 1.78
N GLY A 100 -0.48 -20.31 1.18
CA GLY A 100 -0.06 -21.51 1.92
C GLY A 100 1.40 -21.40 2.38
N ASP A 101 1.75 -22.13 3.44
CA ASP A 101 3.01 -22.01 4.21
C ASP A 101 4.27 -21.83 3.35
N ASP A 102 4.54 -22.75 2.41
CA ASP A 102 5.74 -22.67 1.55
C ASP A 102 5.79 -21.40 0.70
N ARG A 103 4.64 -20.98 0.16
CA ARG A 103 4.55 -19.77 -0.68
C ARG A 103 4.61 -18.51 0.17
N TYR A 104 4.06 -18.57 1.38
CA TYR A 104 4.12 -17.50 2.36
C TYR A 104 5.58 -17.23 2.74
N GLU A 105 6.33 -18.25 3.15
CA GLU A 105 7.74 -18.12 3.52
C GLU A 105 8.58 -17.52 2.38
N LEU A 106 8.39 -18.03 1.16
CA LEU A 106 9.09 -17.54 -0.01
C LEU A 106 8.74 -16.08 -0.35
N ALA A 107 7.45 -15.72 -0.33
CA ALA A 107 7.00 -14.37 -0.63
C ALA A 107 7.49 -13.37 0.42
N THR A 108 7.45 -13.76 1.70
CA THR A 108 7.94 -12.96 2.82
C THR A 108 9.44 -12.75 2.75
N ALA A 109 10.22 -13.78 2.43
CA ALA A 109 11.67 -13.65 2.22
C ALA A 109 11.98 -12.65 1.10
N ARG A 110 11.33 -12.78 -0.07
CA ARG A 110 11.53 -11.86 -1.20
C ARG A 110 11.04 -10.44 -0.93
N ALA A 111 9.97 -10.28 -0.15
CA ALA A 111 9.51 -8.98 0.29
C ALA A 111 10.52 -8.33 1.24
N ARG A 112 11.12 -9.09 2.17
CA ARG A 112 12.19 -8.59 3.04
C ARG A 112 13.43 -8.19 2.25
N ASP A 113 13.89 -9.03 1.32
CA ASP A 113 15.02 -8.70 0.43
C ASP A 113 14.79 -7.37 -0.33
N LEU A 114 13.54 -7.08 -0.70
CA LEU A 114 13.15 -5.83 -1.35
C LEU A 114 13.17 -4.63 -0.39
N LEU A 115 12.70 -4.81 0.85
CA LEU A 115 12.53 -3.75 1.83
C LEU A 115 13.84 -3.41 2.55
N ASP A 116 14.72 -4.40 2.70
CA ASP A 116 16.06 -4.26 3.28
C ASP A 116 17.09 -3.78 2.23
N ALA A 117 16.68 -3.64 0.96
CA ALA A 117 17.53 -3.12 -0.09
C ALA A 117 17.93 -1.66 0.20
N ASP A 118 19.20 -1.33 -0.02
CA ASP A 118 19.70 0.05 0.13
C ASP A 118 18.99 0.99 -0.87
N PRO A 119 18.16 1.93 -0.37
CA PRO A 119 17.37 2.80 -1.22
C PRO A 119 18.23 3.80 -2.00
N GLU A 120 19.40 4.21 -1.49
CA GLU A 120 20.31 5.12 -2.19
C GLU A 120 20.95 4.42 -3.38
N LEU A 121 21.41 3.18 -3.18
CA LEU A 121 21.97 2.36 -4.25
C LEU A 121 20.92 1.97 -5.29
N ALA A 122 19.69 1.66 -4.85
CA ALA A 122 18.59 1.32 -5.73
C ALA A 122 18.14 2.52 -6.57
N ALA A 123 18.08 3.72 -5.98
CA ALA A 123 17.78 4.97 -6.67
C ALA A 123 18.81 5.30 -7.76
N ALA A 124 20.11 5.26 -7.43
CA ALA A 124 21.20 5.61 -8.35
C ALA A 124 21.21 4.77 -9.63
N LYS A 125 20.83 3.50 -9.53
CA LYS A 125 20.83 2.54 -10.65
C LYS A 125 19.56 2.62 -11.51
N THR A 126 18.54 3.38 -11.11
CA THR A 126 17.26 3.46 -11.83
C THR A 126 17.20 4.63 -12.83
N GLY A 127 18.26 5.44 -12.94
CA GLY A 127 18.39 6.46 -14.00
C GLY A 127 17.47 7.68 -13.85
N GLY A 128 16.96 7.94 -12.64
CA GLY A 128 16.12 9.10 -12.30
C GLY A 128 14.62 8.92 -12.52
N GLY A 129 13.80 9.69 -11.80
CA GLY A 129 12.36 9.84 -12.04
C GLY A 129 11.43 9.16 -11.03
N ALA A 130 10.27 8.66 -11.47
CA ALA A 130 9.23 8.17 -10.55
C ALA A 130 9.66 6.99 -9.66
N SER A 131 10.59 6.16 -10.12
CA SER A 131 11.12 5.05 -9.32
C SER A 131 12.07 5.51 -8.21
N GLU A 132 12.85 6.56 -8.45
CA GLU A 132 13.72 7.18 -7.45
C GLU A 132 12.89 7.72 -6.28
N MET A 133 11.74 8.35 -6.56
CA MET A 133 10.82 8.80 -5.52
C MET A 133 10.30 7.66 -4.64
N ILE A 134 10.03 6.48 -5.22
CA ILE A 134 9.58 5.32 -4.44
C ILE A 134 10.66 4.87 -3.45
N TRP A 135 11.92 4.81 -3.89
CA TRP A 135 13.05 4.49 -3.01
C TRP A 135 13.31 5.57 -1.96
N ALA A 136 13.14 6.85 -2.32
CA ALA A 136 13.24 7.95 -1.36
C ALA A 136 12.15 7.87 -0.28
N VAL A 137 10.93 7.47 -0.65
CA VAL A 137 9.84 7.22 0.31
C VAL A 137 10.18 6.04 1.23
N LEU A 138 10.72 4.94 0.70
CA LEU A 138 11.21 3.83 1.52
C LEU A 138 12.31 4.30 2.51
N ALA A 139 13.27 5.09 2.03
CA ALA A 139 14.33 5.66 2.87
C ALA A 139 13.80 6.57 3.98
N ALA A 140 12.74 7.32 3.72
CA ALA A 140 12.09 8.15 4.73
C ALA A 140 11.42 7.30 5.81
N PHE A 141 10.69 6.25 5.42
CA PHE A 141 10.08 5.32 6.37
C PHE A 141 11.10 4.54 7.19
N ASN A 142 12.24 4.14 6.62
CA ASN A 142 13.30 3.46 7.36
C ASN A 142 13.99 4.35 8.42
N LYS A 143 13.85 5.68 8.32
CA LYS A 143 14.36 6.66 9.29
C LYS A 143 13.34 7.09 10.34
N SER A 144 12.06 6.72 10.13
CA SER A 144 10.91 7.06 10.98
C SER A 144 10.85 6.13 12.18
#